data_AF-A0A382XB19-F1
#
_entry.id   AF-A0A382XB19-F1
#
_cell.length_a   1.000
_cell.length_b   1.000
_cell.length_c   1.000
_cell.angle_alpha   90.00
_cell.angle_beta   90.00
_cell.angle_gamma   90.00
#
_symmetry.space_group_name_H-M   'P 1'
#
loop_
_entity.id
_entity.type
_entity.pdbx_description
1 polymer ?
#
loop_
_entity_poly.entity_id
_entity_poly.type
_entity_poly.pdbx_seq_one_letter_code
_entity_poly.pdbx_strand_id
1 'polypeptide(L)'
;MSQLENPIETDVFVDIGKFGVASEEVVSQFRSDIERGKHWFDALLDAIGSWGITEENINGVHYKYLYDGEAFDWLRLAERLCDAVPDLLPQNEVELFLFEGKWPLPLSEEDFEKSLGAWKYSAHLNYLYGVVIEESLQFAVEEEIVKEQRAMAFPGEGFGFFEQIFVRIYDLDIDRLIARYADSVGEKFGEEFSQCEWRGFLYWLFKFRCHRQDGARLASDARKGLA
;
A
#
# COMPACT_ATOMS: atom_id res chain seq x y z
N MET A 1 32.68 -18.13 41.70
CA MET A 1 31.40 -17.45 41.92
C MET A 1 31.10 -16.66 40.65
N SER A 2 30.56 -17.37 39.65
CA SER A 2 29.18 -17.22 39.08
C SER A 2 29.34 -16.48 37.74
N GLN A 3 29.35 -17.09 36.54
CA GLN A 3 28.37 -17.98 35.89
C GLN A 3 26.94 -17.44 36.04
N LEU A 4 26.47 -16.79 34.98
CA LEU A 4 25.10 -16.49 34.51
C LEU A 4 25.33 -16.17 33.01
N GLU A 5 25.11 -17.00 31.99
CA GLU A 5 23.89 -17.75 31.58
C GLU A 5 22.64 -16.89 31.81
N ASN A 6 21.85 -16.45 30.83
CA ASN A 6 21.55 -16.96 29.49
C ASN A 6 21.02 -15.81 28.58
N PRO A 7 20.94 -16.03 27.25
CA PRO A 7 20.50 -15.05 26.25
C PRO A 7 18.96 -14.92 26.22
N ILE A 8 18.46 -13.75 25.85
CA ILE A 8 17.04 -13.55 25.53
C ILE A 8 16.86 -13.98 24.07
N GLU A 9 16.58 -15.26 23.85
CA GLU A 9 15.80 -15.72 22.71
C GLU A 9 14.37 -15.22 22.91
N THR A 10 14.02 -14.12 22.24
CA THR A 10 12.62 -13.81 21.96
C THR A 10 12.26 -14.50 20.66
N ASP A 11 11.94 -15.79 20.77
CA ASP A 11 11.14 -16.49 19.77
C ASP A 11 9.77 -15.82 19.71
N VAL A 12 9.62 -14.87 18.78
CA VAL A 12 8.32 -14.45 18.30
C VAL A 12 7.84 -15.55 17.35
N PHE A 13 7.27 -16.62 17.91
CA PHE A 13 6.45 -17.54 17.15
C PHE A 13 5.19 -16.79 16.71
N VAL A 14 5.26 -16.14 15.54
CA VAL A 14 4.07 -15.86 14.75
C VAL A 14 3.45 -17.22 14.44
N ASP A 15 2.17 -17.43 14.74
CA ASP A 15 1.45 -18.65 14.36
C ASP A 15 1.26 -18.66 12.84
N ILE A 16 2.32 -19.06 12.13
CA ILE A 16 2.37 -19.23 10.67
C ILE A 16 1.63 -20.50 10.24
N GLY A 17 1.23 -21.36 11.18
CA GLY A 17 0.91 -22.77 10.91
C GLY A 17 -0.39 -22.98 10.13
N LYS A 18 -1.36 -22.08 10.23
CA LYS A 18 -2.64 -22.19 9.51
C LYS A 18 -2.75 -21.24 8.32
N PHE A 19 -2.24 -20.02 8.47
CA PHE A 19 -2.26 -19.03 7.40
C PHE A 19 -1.17 -19.29 6.36
N GLY A 20 0.05 -19.66 6.78
CA GLY A 20 1.16 -19.97 5.86
C GLY A 20 0.89 -21.18 4.96
N VAL A 21 0.19 -22.20 5.48
CA VAL A 21 -0.22 -23.38 4.68
C VAL A 21 -1.24 -22.99 3.61
N ALA A 22 -2.15 -22.06 3.92
CA ALA A 22 -3.15 -21.59 2.96
C ALA A 22 -2.54 -20.70 1.86
N SER A 23 -1.55 -19.87 2.17
CA SER A 23 -0.84 -19.09 1.15
C SER A 23 -0.01 -19.99 0.22
N GLU A 24 0.70 -20.99 0.77
CA GLU A 24 1.46 -21.95 -0.04
C GLU A 24 0.55 -22.76 -0.98
N GLU A 25 -0.66 -23.11 -0.55
CA GLU A 25 -1.65 -23.79 -1.40
C GLU A 25 -2.09 -22.90 -2.57
N VAL A 26 -2.37 -21.62 -2.31
CA VAL A 26 -2.74 -20.66 -3.38
C VAL A 26 -1.58 -20.43 -4.35
N VAL A 27 -0.34 -20.31 -3.85
CA VAL A 27 0.86 -20.21 -4.71
C VAL A 27 1.05 -21.47 -5.56
N SER A 28 0.85 -22.65 -4.96
CA SER A 28 0.96 -23.93 -5.66
C SER A 28 -0.10 -24.08 -6.75
N GLN A 29 -1.34 -23.64 -6.46
CA GLN A 29 -2.42 -23.63 -7.44
C GLN A 29 -2.12 -22.64 -8.58
N PHE A 30 -1.65 -21.43 -8.26
CA PHE A 30 -1.22 -20.43 -9.22
C PHE A 30 -0.17 -20.98 -10.19
N ARG A 31 0.89 -21.61 -9.66
CA ARG A 31 1.91 -22.32 -10.45
C ARG A 31 1.27 -23.37 -11.38
N SER A 32 0.41 -24.22 -10.81
CA SER A 32 -0.20 -25.32 -11.55
C SER A 32 -1.09 -24.84 -12.69
N ASP A 33 -1.80 -23.72 -12.52
CA ASP A 33 -2.66 -23.16 -13.56
C ASP A 33 -1.85 -22.62 -14.74
N ILE A 34 -0.70 -21.97 -14.48
CA ILE A 34 0.22 -21.53 -15.54
C ILE A 34 0.77 -22.75 -16.30
N GLU A 35 1.24 -23.77 -15.59
CA GLU A 35 1.79 -25.00 -16.19
C GLU A 35 0.76 -25.77 -17.04
N ARG A 36 -0.53 -25.67 -16.70
CA ARG A 36 -1.65 -26.24 -17.47
C ARG A 36 -2.03 -25.38 -18.69
N GLY A 37 -1.36 -24.26 -18.91
CA GLY A 37 -1.54 -23.39 -20.07
C GLY A 37 -2.52 -22.24 -19.86
N LYS A 38 -2.96 -21.97 -18.63
CA LYS A 38 -3.70 -20.73 -18.32
C LYS A 38 -2.74 -19.53 -18.48
N HIS A 39 -3.23 -18.43 -19.03
CA HIS A 39 -2.42 -17.22 -19.11
C HIS A 39 -2.06 -16.74 -17.69
N TRP A 40 -0.81 -16.31 -17.50
CA TRP A 40 -0.28 -16.01 -16.17
C TRP A 40 -1.08 -14.91 -15.45
N PHE A 41 -1.53 -13.89 -16.18
CA PHE A 41 -2.33 -12.80 -15.61
C PHE A 41 -3.70 -13.26 -15.13
N ASP A 42 -4.38 -14.13 -15.89
CA ASP A 42 -5.66 -14.69 -15.46
C ASP A 42 -5.47 -15.61 -14.24
N ALA A 43 -4.39 -16.39 -14.21
CA ALA A 43 -4.04 -17.23 -13.07
C ALA A 43 -3.70 -16.39 -11.82
N LEU A 44 -3.04 -15.24 -12.02
CA LEU A 44 -2.70 -14.29 -10.97
C LEU A 44 -3.97 -13.69 -10.34
N LEU A 45 -4.94 -13.25 -11.16
CA LEU A 45 -6.18 -12.68 -10.65
C LEU A 45 -7.02 -13.71 -9.87
N ASP A 46 -7.08 -14.97 -10.30
CA ASP A 46 -7.71 -16.04 -9.53
C ASP A 46 -7.02 -16.28 -8.17
N ALA A 47 -5.69 -16.25 -8.17
CA ALA A 47 -4.89 -16.40 -6.95
C ALA A 47 -5.14 -15.23 -5.98
N ILE A 48 -5.16 -14.00 -6.49
CA ILE A 48 -5.52 -12.79 -5.74
C ILE A 48 -6.94 -12.90 -5.19
N GLY A 49 -7.91 -13.35 -5.99
CA GLY A 49 -9.29 -13.57 -5.58
C GLY A 49 -9.42 -14.59 -4.44
N SER A 50 -8.58 -15.62 -4.44
CA SER A 50 -8.57 -16.70 -3.44
C SER A 50 -7.70 -16.39 -2.21
N TRP A 51 -6.83 -15.37 -2.26
CA TRP A 51 -5.89 -15.05 -1.19
C TRP A 51 -6.59 -14.62 0.12
N GLY A 52 -6.26 -15.27 1.24
CA GLY A 52 -6.94 -15.05 2.52
C GLY A 52 -6.17 -14.26 3.58
N ILE A 53 -4.91 -13.89 3.31
CA ILE A 53 -4.01 -13.31 4.31
C ILE A 53 -3.84 -11.82 4.07
N THR A 54 -3.79 -11.04 5.15
CA THR A 54 -3.68 -9.57 5.11
C THR A 54 -2.25 -9.06 5.11
N GLU A 55 -1.32 -9.83 5.67
CA GLU A 55 0.11 -9.55 5.67
C GLU A 55 0.95 -10.80 5.96
N GLU A 56 2.21 -10.83 5.53
CA GLU A 56 3.15 -11.92 5.79
C GLU A 56 4.60 -11.41 5.76
N ASN A 57 5.53 -12.20 6.33
CA ASN A 57 6.96 -11.94 6.28
C ASN A 57 7.66 -13.05 5.50
N ILE A 58 8.29 -12.70 4.37
CA ILE A 58 8.93 -13.65 3.48
C ILE A 58 10.35 -13.18 3.21
N ASN A 59 11.33 -14.01 3.56
CA ASN A 59 12.77 -13.70 3.37
C ASN A 59 13.20 -12.35 3.97
N GLY A 60 12.62 -11.96 5.10
CA GLY A 60 12.89 -10.68 5.76
C GLY A 60 12.17 -9.47 5.15
N VAL A 61 11.35 -9.67 4.11
CA VAL A 61 10.49 -8.64 3.55
C VAL A 61 9.10 -8.76 4.16
N HIS A 62 8.62 -7.67 4.76
CA HIS A 62 7.24 -7.56 5.21
C HIS A 62 6.35 -7.14 4.04
N TYR A 63 5.35 -7.97 3.75
CA TYR A 63 4.31 -7.68 2.77
C TYR A 63 3.02 -7.42 3.52
N LYS A 64 2.50 -6.19 3.41
CA LYS A 64 1.17 -5.81 3.91
C LYS A 64 0.24 -5.53 2.74
N TYR A 65 -0.87 -6.26 2.69
CA TYR A 65 -1.83 -6.19 1.59
C TYR A 65 -3.09 -5.42 1.96
N LEU A 66 -3.51 -5.46 3.23
CA LEU A 66 -4.74 -4.82 3.70
C LEU A 66 -4.43 -3.81 4.81
N TYR A 67 -4.82 -2.57 4.60
CA TYR A 67 -4.65 -1.47 5.55
C TYR A 67 -5.98 -1.19 6.25
N ASP A 68 -5.92 -1.11 7.58
CA ASP A 68 -7.07 -0.85 8.46
C ASP A 68 -8.27 -1.80 8.29
N GLY A 69 -8.06 -2.95 7.63
CA GLY A 69 -9.14 -3.89 7.30
C GLY A 69 -10.00 -3.48 6.09
N GLU A 70 -9.70 -2.35 5.45
CA GLU A 70 -10.60 -1.72 4.47
C GLU A 70 -9.92 -1.41 3.12
N ALA A 71 -8.62 -1.15 3.08
CA ALA A 71 -7.90 -0.73 1.87
C ALA A 71 -6.93 -1.82 1.39
N PHE A 72 -7.26 -2.45 0.27
CA PHE A 72 -6.52 -3.58 -0.29
C PHE A 72 -5.55 -3.15 -1.42
N ASP A 73 -4.26 -3.29 -1.17
CA ASP A 73 -3.19 -3.15 -2.16
C ASP A 73 -2.99 -4.47 -2.91
N TRP A 74 -3.83 -4.69 -3.92
CA TRP A 74 -3.75 -5.90 -4.74
C TRP A 74 -2.46 -5.97 -5.57
N LEU A 75 -1.82 -4.84 -5.90
CA LEU A 75 -0.57 -4.83 -6.64
C LEU A 75 0.59 -5.31 -5.76
N ARG A 76 0.60 -4.96 -4.47
CA ARG A 76 1.57 -5.52 -3.52
C ARG A 76 1.44 -7.04 -3.39
N LEU A 77 0.22 -7.56 -3.44
CA LEU A 77 0.00 -9.01 -3.49
C LEU A 77 0.42 -9.61 -4.85
N ALA A 78 0.16 -8.88 -5.94
CA ALA A 78 0.56 -9.31 -7.28
C ALA A 78 2.08 -9.46 -7.38
N GLU A 79 2.85 -8.48 -6.88
CA GLU A 79 4.31 -8.53 -6.78
C GLU A 79 4.76 -9.78 -6.03
N ARG A 80 4.22 -10.01 -4.83
CA ARG A 80 4.52 -11.20 -4.02
C ARG A 80 4.31 -12.51 -4.78
N LEU A 81 3.18 -12.62 -5.50
CA LEU A 81 2.82 -13.83 -6.24
C LEU A 81 3.74 -14.02 -7.46
N CYS A 82 4.08 -12.94 -8.16
CA CYS A 82 5.06 -12.96 -9.25
C CYS A 82 6.44 -13.42 -8.78
N ASP A 83 6.91 -12.91 -7.63
CA ASP A 83 8.17 -13.30 -7.00
C ASP A 83 8.20 -14.77 -6.56
N ALA A 84 7.03 -15.40 -6.37
CA ALA A 84 6.93 -16.80 -5.97
C ALA A 84 7.20 -17.78 -7.13
N VAL A 85 6.97 -17.37 -8.37
CA VAL A 85 7.06 -18.23 -9.57
C VAL A 85 7.80 -17.55 -10.74
N PRO A 86 8.94 -16.87 -10.53
CA PRO A 86 9.58 -16.05 -11.55
C PRO A 86 10.03 -16.87 -12.76
N ASP A 87 10.27 -18.17 -12.58
CA ASP A 87 10.63 -19.14 -13.62
C ASP A 87 9.52 -19.37 -14.66
N LEU A 88 8.27 -19.01 -14.34
CA LEU A 88 7.10 -19.22 -15.19
C LEU A 88 6.59 -17.95 -15.87
N LEU A 89 7.20 -16.79 -15.60
CA LEU A 89 6.66 -15.50 -16.00
C LEU A 89 7.53 -14.78 -17.03
N PRO A 90 6.92 -14.12 -18.05
CA PRO A 90 7.63 -13.23 -18.95
C PRO A 90 8.03 -11.95 -18.21
N GLN A 91 9.29 -11.89 -17.74
CA GLN A 91 9.78 -10.84 -16.84
C GLN A 91 9.57 -9.41 -17.37
N ASN A 92 9.70 -9.20 -18.67
CA ASN A 92 9.43 -7.90 -19.30
C ASN A 92 7.96 -7.47 -19.19
N GLU A 93 7.01 -8.41 -19.27
CA GLU A 93 5.60 -8.08 -19.10
C GLU A 93 5.26 -7.83 -17.63
N VAL A 94 5.86 -8.61 -16.71
CA VAL A 94 5.69 -8.40 -15.26
C VAL A 94 6.17 -7.02 -14.84
N GLU A 95 7.33 -6.57 -15.35
CA GLU A 95 7.86 -5.24 -15.08
C GLU A 95 6.91 -4.12 -15.59
N LEU A 96 6.48 -4.22 -16.86
CA LEU A 96 5.51 -3.27 -17.43
C LEU A 96 4.18 -3.26 -16.66
N PHE A 97 3.73 -4.42 -16.19
CA PHE A 97 2.51 -4.56 -15.41
C PHE A 97 2.63 -3.89 -14.03
N LEU A 98 3.65 -4.26 -13.24
CA LEU A 98 3.80 -3.79 -11.86
C LEU A 98 4.18 -2.32 -11.77
N PHE A 99 5.00 -1.81 -12.69
CA PHE A 99 5.56 -0.45 -12.60
C PHE A 99 4.93 0.55 -13.55
N GLU A 100 4.38 0.12 -14.69
CA GLU A 100 3.71 1.02 -15.64
C GLU A 100 2.18 0.84 -15.70
N GLY A 101 1.64 -0.10 -14.93
CA GLY A 101 0.19 -0.40 -14.91
C GLY A 101 -0.32 -0.98 -16.22
N LYS A 102 0.56 -1.49 -17.10
CA LYS A 102 0.18 -2.03 -18.40
C LYS A 102 -0.22 -3.49 -18.28
N TRP A 103 -1.51 -3.76 -18.43
CA TRP A 103 -2.01 -5.13 -18.37
C TRP A 103 -1.54 -5.95 -19.58
N PRO A 104 -1.09 -7.20 -19.39
CA PRO A 104 -0.59 -8.05 -20.48
C PRO A 104 -1.72 -8.53 -21.40
N LEU A 105 -2.96 -8.46 -20.94
CA LEU A 105 -4.17 -8.75 -21.72
C LEU A 105 -5.21 -7.65 -21.50
N PRO A 106 -6.06 -7.36 -22.51
CA PRO A 106 -7.23 -6.52 -22.32
C PRO A 106 -8.18 -7.18 -21.32
N LEU A 107 -8.58 -6.45 -20.29
CA LEU A 107 -9.55 -6.91 -19.29
C LEU A 107 -10.50 -5.75 -18.99
N SER A 108 -11.80 -6.04 -18.94
CA SER A 108 -12.80 -5.04 -18.59
C SER A 108 -12.83 -4.81 -17.08
N GLU A 109 -13.32 -3.65 -16.64
CA GLU A 109 -13.54 -3.37 -15.21
C GLU A 109 -14.47 -4.42 -14.57
N GLU A 110 -15.50 -4.85 -15.31
CA GLU A 110 -16.46 -5.88 -14.84
C GLU A 110 -15.77 -7.24 -14.63
N ASP A 111 -14.88 -7.64 -15.53
CA ASP A 111 -14.17 -8.92 -15.41
C ASP A 111 -13.09 -8.85 -14.31
N PHE A 112 -12.47 -7.69 -14.13
CA PHE A 112 -11.57 -7.44 -13.01
C PHE A 112 -12.30 -7.53 -11.67
N GLU A 113 -13.45 -6.86 -11.52
CA GLU A 113 -14.29 -6.95 -10.32
C GLU A 113 -14.73 -8.39 -10.04
N LYS A 114 -15.16 -9.13 -11.06
CA LYS A 114 -15.54 -10.55 -10.92
C LYS A 114 -14.39 -11.40 -10.42
N SER A 115 -13.17 -11.16 -10.90
CA SER A 115 -11.99 -11.94 -10.53
C SER A 115 -11.57 -11.71 -9.08
N LEU A 116 -11.61 -10.46 -8.62
CA LEU A 116 -11.31 -10.12 -7.22
C LEU A 116 -12.44 -10.52 -6.26
N GLY A 117 -13.68 -10.42 -6.74
CA GLY A 117 -14.89 -10.48 -5.92
C GLY A 117 -15.24 -9.13 -5.29
N ALA A 118 -16.54 -8.91 -5.06
CA ALA A 118 -17.09 -7.61 -4.67
C ALA A 118 -16.42 -6.96 -3.44
N TRP A 119 -16.06 -7.76 -2.43
CA TRP A 119 -15.40 -7.24 -1.23
C TRP A 119 -13.98 -6.74 -1.53
N LYS A 120 -13.14 -7.55 -2.20
CA LYS A 120 -11.76 -7.14 -2.56
C LYS A 120 -11.76 -6.00 -3.57
N TYR A 121 -12.71 -5.99 -4.50
CA TYR A 121 -12.87 -4.88 -5.44
C TYR A 121 -13.16 -3.57 -4.71
N SER A 122 -14.13 -3.58 -3.79
CA SER A 122 -14.44 -2.41 -2.95
C SER A 122 -13.23 -1.98 -2.10
N ALA A 123 -12.52 -2.95 -1.52
CA ALA A 123 -11.31 -2.67 -0.74
C ALA A 123 -10.16 -2.12 -1.62
N HIS A 124 -10.03 -2.56 -2.87
CA HIS A 124 -9.09 -1.99 -3.82
C HIS A 124 -9.43 -0.53 -4.13
N LEU A 125 -10.71 -0.20 -4.33
CA LEU A 125 -11.13 1.18 -4.54
C LEU A 125 -10.79 2.06 -3.31
N ASN A 126 -10.96 1.53 -2.10
CA ASN A 126 -10.52 2.22 -0.88
C ASN A 126 -9.01 2.49 -0.88
N TYR A 127 -8.18 1.55 -1.35
CA TYR A 127 -6.74 1.77 -1.49
C TYR A 127 -6.41 2.81 -2.57
N LEU A 128 -7.05 2.72 -3.73
CA LEU A 128 -6.86 3.67 -4.84
C LEU A 128 -7.17 5.09 -4.37
N TYR A 129 -8.36 5.32 -3.82
CA TYR A 129 -8.77 6.66 -3.40
C TYR A 129 -8.12 7.11 -2.09
N GLY A 130 -7.92 6.19 -1.15
CA GLY A 130 -7.47 6.53 0.19
C GLY A 130 -5.95 6.55 0.37
N VAL A 131 -5.20 5.93 -0.54
CA VAL A 131 -3.73 5.88 -0.46
C VAL A 131 -3.11 6.52 -1.69
N VAL A 132 -3.41 6.00 -2.88
CA VAL A 132 -2.76 6.45 -4.13
C VAL A 132 -3.14 7.90 -4.44
N ILE A 133 -4.43 8.24 -4.42
CA ILE A 133 -4.88 9.62 -4.66
C ILE A 133 -4.45 10.58 -3.54
N GLU A 134 -4.38 10.10 -2.30
CA GLU A 134 -3.90 10.91 -1.18
C GLU A 134 -2.41 11.28 -1.34
N GLU A 135 -1.59 10.32 -1.78
CA GLU A 135 -0.18 10.56 -2.13
C GLU A 135 -0.04 11.52 -3.32
N SER A 136 -0.82 11.32 -4.39
CA SER A 136 -0.81 12.22 -5.55
C SER A 136 -1.25 13.64 -5.20
N LEU A 137 -2.18 13.81 -4.26
CA LEU A 137 -2.56 15.13 -3.75
C LEU A 137 -1.37 15.81 -3.05
N GLN A 138 -0.64 15.08 -2.21
CA GLN A 138 0.56 15.60 -1.55
C GLN A 138 1.59 16.05 -2.59
N PHE A 139 1.82 15.25 -3.63
CA PHE A 139 2.71 15.60 -4.75
C PHE A 139 2.23 16.85 -5.51
N ALA A 140 0.93 16.98 -5.80
CA ALA A 140 0.41 18.16 -6.49
C ALA A 140 0.60 19.45 -5.66
N VAL A 141 0.42 19.37 -4.34
CA VAL A 141 0.68 20.49 -3.42
C VAL A 141 2.17 20.77 -3.28
N GLU A 142 3.00 19.74 -3.28
CA GLU A 142 4.46 19.87 -3.34
C GLU A 142 4.89 20.70 -4.56
N GLU A 143 4.37 20.38 -5.75
CA GLU A 143 4.67 21.14 -6.95
C GLU A 143 4.25 22.61 -6.86
N GLU A 144 3.09 22.90 -6.25
CA GLU A 144 2.62 24.27 -6.01
C GLU A 144 3.60 25.03 -5.11
N ILE A 145 4.05 24.42 -4.03
CA ILE A 145 5.05 24.99 -3.12
C ILE A 145 6.36 25.29 -3.87
N VAL A 146 6.86 24.35 -4.67
CA VAL A 146 8.09 24.54 -5.46
C VAL A 146 7.93 25.71 -6.43
N LYS A 147 6.78 25.81 -7.11
CA LYS A 147 6.49 26.89 -8.06
C LYS A 147 6.47 28.26 -7.35
N GLU A 148 5.83 28.34 -6.18
CA GLU A 148 5.79 29.55 -5.37
C GLU A 148 7.18 29.98 -4.87
N GLN A 149 7.97 29.04 -4.35
CA GLN A 149 9.31 29.34 -3.84
C GLN A 149 10.24 29.84 -4.95
N ARG A 150 10.16 29.27 -6.16
CA ARG A 150 10.93 29.75 -7.33
C ARG A 150 10.54 31.17 -7.77
N ALA A 151 9.30 31.59 -7.49
CA ALA A 151 8.82 32.93 -7.81
C ALA A 151 9.22 33.99 -6.77
N MET A 152 9.73 33.59 -5.59
CA MET A 152 10.13 34.51 -4.53
C MET A 152 11.56 35.01 -4.68
N ALA A 153 11.76 36.32 -4.58
CA ALA A 153 13.08 36.94 -4.59
C ALA A 153 13.87 36.70 -3.28
N PHE A 154 13.16 36.48 -2.17
CA PHE A 154 13.72 36.18 -0.85
C PHE A 154 12.82 35.15 -0.14
N PRO A 155 13.12 33.85 -0.22
CA PRO A 155 12.38 32.86 0.56
C PRO A 155 12.62 33.11 2.06
N GLY A 156 11.54 33.26 2.83
CA GLY A 156 11.62 33.47 4.28
C GLY A 156 12.00 32.20 5.04
N GLU A 157 12.45 32.37 6.29
CA GLU A 157 12.66 31.26 7.24
C GLU A 157 11.29 30.79 7.77
N GLY A 158 10.59 29.98 6.99
CA GLY A 158 9.31 29.35 7.34
C GLY A 158 9.45 27.87 7.72
N PHE A 159 8.32 27.15 7.76
CA PHE A 159 8.28 25.69 7.89
C PHE A 159 9.19 25.01 6.86
N GLY A 160 9.75 23.86 7.23
CA GLY A 160 10.46 22.98 6.30
C GLY A 160 9.57 22.65 5.10
N PHE A 161 10.19 22.43 3.94
CA PHE A 161 9.46 22.18 2.69
C PHE A 161 8.41 21.07 2.82
N PHE A 162 8.78 19.97 3.46
CA PHE A 162 7.90 18.82 3.67
C PHE A 162 6.73 19.14 4.60
N GLU A 163 6.97 19.86 5.70
CA GLU A 163 5.93 20.28 6.66
C GLU A 163 4.86 21.16 6.00
N GLN A 164 5.24 22.00 5.03
CA GLN A 164 4.30 22.87 4.31
C GLN A 164 3.23 22.08 3.56
N ILE A 165 3.56 20.88 3.05
CA ILE A 165 2.59 20.01 2.36
C ILE A 165 1.48 19.62 3.34
N PHE A 166 1.86 19.11 4.50
CA PHE A 166 0.91 18.63 5.51
C PHE A 166 0.08 19.77 6.09
N VAL A 167 0.70 20.91 6.39
CA VAL A 167 -0.02 22.07 6.91
C VAL A 167 -1.05 22.58 5.89
N ARG A 168 -0.73 22.61 4.59
CA ARG A 168 -1.67 23.07 3.55
C ARG A 168 -2.87 22.13 3.36
N ILE A 169 -2.65 20.82 3.46
CA ILE A 169 -3.70 19.82 3.19
C ILE A 169 -4.53 19.54 4.44
N TYR A 170 -3.88 19.39 5.60
CA TYR A 170 -4.48 18.85 6.83
C TYR A 170 -4.58 19.88 7.98
N ASP A 171 -4.09 21.11 7.79
CA ASP A 171 -4.01 22.17 8.81
C ASP A 171 -3.16 21.80 10.04
N LEU A 172 -2.29 20.79 9.92
CA LEU A 172 -1.38 20.31 10.96
C LEU A 172 -0.02 19.95 10.36
N ASP A 173 1.05 20.13 11.15
CA ASP A 173 2.37 19.60 10.83
C ASP A 173 2.40 18.07 10.88
N ILE A 174 3.40 17.48 10.22
CA ILE A 174 3.52 16.02 10.10
C ILE A 174 3.70 15.33 11.45
N ASP A 175 4.48 15.90 12.37
CA ASP A 175 4.74 15.29 13.67
C ASP A 175 3.45 15.12 14.47
N ARG A 176 2.57 16.13 14.47
CA ARG A 176 1.24 16.05 15.09
C ARG A 176 0.33 15.03 14.41
N LEU A 177 0.42 14.88 13.10
CA LEU A 177 -0.37 13.89 12.36
C LEU A 177 0.12 12.47 12.68
N ILE A 178 1.43 12.24 12.69
CA ILE A 178 2.03 10.95 13.07
C ILE A 178 1.67 10.60 14.51
N ALA A 179 1.76 11.55 15.45
CA ALA A 179 1.38 11.31 16.84
C ALA A 179 -0.09 10.87 16.97
N ARG A 180 -1.00 11.51 16.22
CA ARG A 180 -2.42 11.13 16.20
C ARG A 180 -2.64 9.77 15.53
N TYR A 181 -1.89 9.46 14.49
CA TYR A 181 -1.95 8.16 13.85
C TYR A 181 -1.50 7.06 14.83
N ALA A 182 -0.35 7.25 15.48
CA ALA A 182 0.20 6.37 16.51
C ALA A 182 -0.83 6.11 17.64
N ASP A 183 -1.44 7.18 18.17
CA ASP A 183 -2.51 7.08 19.17
C ASP A 183 -3.72 6.28 18.66
N SER A 184 -4.06 6.41 17.38
CA SER A 184 -5.23 5.73 16.80
C SER A 184 -5.04 4.23 16.57
N VAL A 185 -3.82 3.80 16.25
CA VAL A 185 -3.49 2.38 16.07
C VAL A 185 -2.96 1.73 17.35
N GLY A 186 -2.61 2.53 18.36
CA GLY A 186 -2.03 2.03 19.61
C GLY A 186 -0.58 1.55 19.46
N GLU A 187 0.13 2.02 18.43
CA GLU A 187 1.48 1.61 18.08
C GLU A 187 2.46 2.78 18.23
N LYS A 188 3.74 2.46 18.42
CA LYS A 188 4.82 3.43 18.36
C LYS A 188 5.65 3.13 17.13
N PHE A 189 5.85 4.15 16.30
CA PHE A 189 6.71 4.06 15.14
C PHE A 189 8.17 4.33 15.52
N GLY A 190 9.09 3.75 14.74
CA GLY A 190 10.52 4.05 14.87
C GLY A 190 10.87 5.46 14.39
N GLU A 191 12.16 5.77 14.36
CA GLU A 191 12.65 7.02 13.75
C GLU A 191 12.41 7.04 12.23
N GLU A 192 12.48 5.88 11.59
CA GLU A 192 12.18 5.70 10.17
C GLU A 192 10.82 5.03 9.99
N PHE A 193 10.00 5.60 9.13
CA PHE A 193 8.73 5.02 8.71
C PHE A 193 8.99 4.00 7.60
N SER A 194 8.64 2.73 7.83
CA SER A 194 8.62 1.74 6.77
C SER A 194 7.59 2.10 5.71
N GLN A 195 7.76 1.55 4.50
CA GLN A 195 6.81 1.76 3.41
C GLN A 195 5.40 1.31 3.80
N CYS A 196 5.25 0.19 4.51
CA CYS A 196 3.95 -0.32 4.95
C CYS A 196 3.30 0.63 5.98
N GLU A 197 4.08 1.15 6.93
CA GLU A 197 3.57 2.16 7.87
C GLU A 197 3.15 3.43 7.12
N TRP A 198 3.93 3.88 6.12
CA TRP A 198 3.61 5.07 5.34
C TRP A 198 2.31 4.92 4.56
N ARG A 199 2.10 3.77 3.91
CA ARG A 199 0.84 3.45 3.22
C ARG A 199 -0.35 3.41 4.19
N GLY A 200 -0.17 2.85 5.38
CA GLY A 200 -1.17 2.88 6.44
C GLY A 200 -1.49 4.30 6.94
N PHE A 201 -0.47 5.14 7.08
CA PHE A 201 -0.60 6.54 7.47
C PHE A 201 -1.33 7.37 6.41
N LEU A 202 -1.02 7.18 5.12
CA LEU A 202 -1.74 7.81 4.02
C LEU A 202 -3.24 7.46 4.06
N TYR A 203 -3.58 6.18 4.24
CA TYR A 203 -4.98 5.77 4.38
C TYR A 203 -5.66 6.44 5.58
N TRP A 204 -4.94 6.54 6.70
CA TRP A 204 -5.42 7.26 7.88
C TRP A 204 -5.63 8.76 7.61
N LEU A 205 -4.73 9.41 6.87
CA LEU A 205 -4.85 10.82 6.48
C LEU A 205 -6.07 11.08 5.60
N PHE A 206 -6.33 10.19 4.64
CA PHE A 206 -7.56 10.23 3.85
C PHE A 206 -8.80 10.17 4.75
N LYS A 207 -8.87 9.18 5.65
CA LYS A 207 -9.98 9.08 6.61
C LYS A 207 -10.07 10.33 7.48
N PHE A 208 -8.95 10.84 7.98
CA PHE A 208 -8.88 12.06 8.78
C PHE A 208 -9.51 13.25 8.06
N ARG A 209 -9.27 13.40 6.74
CA ARG A 209 -9.90 14.43 5.91
C ARG A 209 -11.38 14.18 5.69
N CYS A 210 -11.79 12.95 5.38
CA CYS A 210 -13.21 12.62 5.20
C CYS A 210 -14.07 13.00 6.41
N HIS A 211 -13.52 12.92 7.62
CA HIS A 211 -14.24 13.29 8.85
C HIS A 211 -14.27 14.80 9.13
N ARG A 212 -13.40 15.61 8.50
CA ARG A 212 -13.16 17.02 8.87
C ARG A 212 -13.46 18.01 7.77
N GLN A 213 -13.36 17.61 6.51
CA GLN A 213 -13.52 18.48 5.34
C GLN A 213 -14.88 18.25 4.68
N ASP A 214 -15.41 19.28 4.03
CA ASP A 214 -16.64 19.13 3.27
C ASP A 214 -16.41 18.31 1.98
N GLY A 215 -17.50 17.70 1.47
CA GLY A 215 -17.42 16.85 0.29
C GLY A 215 -16.99 17.56 -0.99
N ALA A 216 -17.20 18.88 -1.10
CA ALA A 216 -16.78 19.65 -2.27
C ALA A 216 -15.25 19.80 -2.30
N ARG A 217 -14.63 20.06 -1.15
CA ARG A 217 -13.18 20.08 -0.98
C ARG A 217 -12.57 18.71 -1.30
N LEU A 218 -13.12 17.63 -0.74
CA LEU A 218 -12.65 16.26 -1.01
C LEU A 218 -12.69 15.93 -2.51
N ALA A 219 -13.79 16.24 -3.19
CA ALA A 219 -13.92 16.00 -4.63
C ALA A 219 -12.98 16.88 -5.47
N SER A 220 -12.73 18.13 -5.05
CA SER A 220 -11.77 19.00 -5.70
C SER A 220 -10.34 18.50 -5.55
N ASP A 221 -9.96 18.07 -4.36
CA ASP A 221 -8.63 17.55 -4.06
C ASP A 221 -8.39 16.20 -4.74
N ALA A 222 -9.39 15.32 -4.79
CA ALA A 222 -9.31 14.07 -5.56
C ALA A 222 -9.06 14.35 -7.05
N ARG A 223 -9.73 15.36 -7.63
CA ARG A 223 -9.44 15.80 -9.01
C ARG A 223 -8.04 16.37 -9.16
N LYS A 224 -7.51 17.06 -8.15
CA LYS A 224 -6.13 17.55 -8.15
C LYS A 224 -5.13 16.39 -8.14
N GLY A 225 -5.35 15.36 -7.33
CA GLY A 225 -4.50 14.17 -7.31
C GLY A 225 -4.59 13.28 -8.56
N LEU A 226 -5.60 13.48 -9.41
CA LEU A 226 -5.76 12.78 -10.69
C LEU A 226 -5.16 13.54 -11.89
N ALA A 227 -4.76 14.80 -11.71
CA ALA A 227 -4.33 15.70 -12.78
C ALA A 227 -2.81 15.66 -12.99
#